data_AF-A0A174L9A0-F1
#
_entry.id   AF-A0A174L9A0-F1
#
_cell.length_a   1.000
_cell.length_b   1.000
_cell.length_c   1.000
_cell.angle_alpha   90.00
_cell.angle_beta   90.00
_cell.angle_gamma   90.00
#
_symmetry.space_group_name_H-M   'P 1'
#
loop_
_entity.id
_entity.type
_entity.pdbx_description
1 polymer ?
#
loop_
_entity_poly.entity_id
_entity_poly.type
_entity_poly.pdbx_seq_one_letter_code
_entity_poly.pdbx_strand_id
1 'polypeptide(L)'
;MRDDFSQRTKDLLANRVGWKCSNPNCRKATRGAGTGKENIINIGIASHITAASKGGPRYDENITSQERASAENGIWLCQSCSKLIDSDVNRYTIAKLKKWKEISEQMAVLDLEEATAEEQHEDKELIKFFVQCFDRPAFQDRIYQEGRMEDFDRSSRPLKETNPEDISRRKNGRF
;
A
#
# COMPACT_ATOMS: atom_id res chain seq x y z
N MET A 1 -27.94 13.07 -9.13
CA MET A 1 -27.11 12.68 -10.30
C MET A 1 -25.78 12.20 -9.76
N ARG A 2 -25.22 11.11 -10.31
CA ARG A 2 -23.96 10.50 -9.84
C ARG A 2 -22.92 10.63 -10.94
N ASP A 3 -21.74 11.15 -10.59
CA ASP A 3 -20.64 11.38 -11.53
C ASP A 3 -19.83 10.08 -11.73
N ASP A 4 -20.44 9.13 -12.45
CA ASP A 4 -19.86 7.80 -12.67
C ASP A 4 -18.71 7.81 -13.68
N PHE A 5 -17.73 6.92 -13.44
CA PHE A 5 -16.61 6.73 -14.36
C PHE A 5 -17.08 6.18 -15.70
N SER A 6 -16.59 6.78 -16.79
CA SER A 6 -16.71 6.20 -18.14
C SER A 6 -16.03 4.82 -18.21
N GLN A 7 -16.40 3.99 -19.19
CA GLN A 7 -15.74 2.69 -19.39
C GLN A 7 -14.23 2.88 -19.65
N ARG A 8 -13.87 3.88 -20.46
CA ARG A 8 -12.47 4.25 -20.72
C ARG A 8 -11.71 4.57 -19.43
N THR A 9 -12.33 5.28 -18.49
CA THR A 9 -11.73 5.60 -17.19
C THR A 9 -11.53 4.33 -16.35
N LYS A 10 -12.53 3.44 -16.33
CA LYS A 10 -12.44 2.15 -15.60
C LYS A 10 -11.30 1.29 -16.13
N ASP A 11 -11.21 1.16 -17.45
CA ASP A 11 -10.17 0.36 -18.11
C ASP A 11 -8.78 0.98 -17.88
N LEU A 12 -8.65 2.31 -17.94
CA LEU A 12 -7.39 3.00 -17.60
C LEU A 12 -6.93 2.67 -16.18
N LEU A 13 -7.83 2.80 -15.20
CA LEU A 13 -7.53 2.50 -13.79
C LEU A 13 -7.09 1.05 -13.60
N ALA A 14 -7.79 0.10 -14.21
CA ALA A 14 -7.47 -1.32 -14.12
C ALA A 14 -6.13 -1.66 -14.78
N ASN A 15 -5.88 -1.14 -15.98
CA ASN A 15 -4.67 -1.41 -16.75
C ASN A 15 -3.41 -0.85 -16.06
N ARG A 16 -3.48 0.36 -15.47
CA ARG A 16 -2.35 0.98 -14.76
C ARG A 16 -1.84 0.18 -13.56
N VAL A 17 -2.67 -0.71 -13.01
CA VAL A 17 -2.30 -1.55 -11.87
C VAL A 17 -2.24 -3.04 -12.22
N GLY A 18 -2.21 -3.37 -13.52
CA GLY A 18 -2.12 -4.75 -14.01
C GLY A 18 -3.32 -5.62 -13.61
N TRP A 19 -4.52 -5.03 -13.51
CA TRP A 19 -5.73 -5.70 -13.04
C TRP A 19 -5.58 -6.32 -11.63
N LYS A 20 -4.73 -5.74 -10.77
CA LYS A 20 -4.57 -6.13 -9.37
C LYS A 20 -5.21 -5.09 -8.45
N CYS A 21 -5.79 -5.54 -7.33
CA CYS A 21 -6.36 -4.64 -6.32
C CYS A 21 -5.31 -3.63 -5.82
N SER A 22 -5.64 -2.34 -5.75
CA SER A 22 -4.73 -1.29 -5.27
C SER A 22 -4.53 -1.27 -3.76
N ASN A 23 -5.30 -2.01 -2.97
CA ASN A 23 -4.99 -2.18 -1.55
C ASN A 23 -3.65 -2.95 -1.41
N PRO A 24 -2.60 -2.35 -0.81
CA PRO A 24 -1.26 -2.94 -0.71
C PRO A 24 -1.23 -4.29 0.01
N ASN A 25 -2.12 -4.50 0.98
CA ASN A 25 -2.22 -5.76 1.72
C ASN A 25 -3.02 -6.83 0.96
N CYS A 26 -3.74 -6.45 -0.10
CA CYS A 26 -4.60 -7.34 -0.86
C CYS A 26 -3.93 -7.81 -2.16
N ARG A 27 -3.60 -6.89 -3.06
CA ARG A 27 -2.96 -7.10 -4.39
C ARG A 27 -3.48 -8.26 -5.28
N LYS A 28 -4.59 -8.91 -4.93
CA LYS A 28 -5.16 -10.03 -5.69
C LYS A 28 -5.47 -9.61 -7.13
N ALA A 29 -5.24 -10.51 -8.07
CA ALA A 29 -5.73 -10.37 -9.43
C ALA A 29 -7.27 -10.25 -9.40
N THR A 30 -7.80 -9.31 -10.18
CA THR A 30 -9.24 -9.03 -10.22
C THR A 30 -9.87 -9.47 -11.53
N ARG A 31 -9.10 -9.99 -12.47
CA ARG A 31 -9.58 -10.45 -13.77
C ARG A 31 -8.95 -11.80 -14.12
N GLY A 32 -9.73 -12.68 -14.74
CA GLY A 32 -9.27 -14.01 -15.14
C GLY A 32 -10.23 -14.68 -16.12
N ALA A 33 -9.86 -15.88 -16.57
CA ALA A 33 -10.68 -16.68 -17.48
C ALA A 33 -11.90 -17.27 -16.74
N GLY A 34 -13.06 -17.26 -17.41
CA GLY A 34 -14.22 -18.05 -17.04
C GLY A 34 -14.24 -19.42 -17.75
N THR A 35 -15.29 -20.20 -17.51
CA THR A 35 -15.44 -21.54 -18.09
C THR A 35 -15.61 -21.54 -19.62
N GLY A 36 -16.24 -20.51 -20.18
CA GLY A 36 -16.42 -20.35 -21.63
C GLY A 36 -15.21 -19.69 -22.30
N LYS A 37 -14.93 -20.03 -23.57
CA LYS A 37 -13.75 -19.52 -24.32
C LYS A 37 -13.66 -17.99 -24.37
N GLU A 38 -14.79 -17.30 -24.36
CA GLU A 38 -14.88 -15.83 -24.40
C GLU A 38 -15.30 -15.22 -23.05
N ASN A 39 -15.52 -16.04 -22.03
CA ASN A 39 -16.00 -15.57 -20.73
C ASN A 39 -14.83 -15.07 -19.89
N ILE A 40 -15.01 -13.87 -19.34
CA ILE A 40 -14.03 -13.25 -18.46
C ILE A 40 -14.69 -13.03 -17.11
N ILE A 41 -14.01 -13.48 -16.05
CA ILE A 41 -14.39 -13.16 -14.68
C ILE A 41 -13.74 -11.83 -14.31
N ASN A 42 -14.53 -10.88 -13.82
CA ASN A 42 -14.04 -9.62 -13.26
C ASN A 42 -14.65 -9.37 -11.88
N ILE A 43 -13.79 -9.28 -10.87
CA ILE A 43 -14.13 -8.95 -9.48
C ILE A 43 -13.58 -7.58 -9.06
N GLY A 44 -13.04 -6.82 -10.01
CA GLY A 44 -12.47 -5.49 -9.81
C GLY A 44 -13.47 -4.40 -10.18
N ILE A 45 -13.41 -3.31 -9.44
CA ILE A 45 -14.24 -2.12 -9.64
C ILE A 45 -13.42 -0.85 -9.48
N ALA A 46 -13.71 0.14 -10.33
CA ALA A 46 -13.21 1.49 -10.17
C ALA A 46 -13.99 2.17 -9.04
N SER A 47 -13.33 2.40 -7.92
CA SER A 47 -13.89 3.08 -6.75
C SER A 47 -13.48 4.55 -6.76
N HIS A 48 -14.40 5.41 -6.33
CA HIS A 48 -14.10 6.83 -6.16
C HIS A 48 -13.33 7.07 -4.85
N ILE A 49 -12.24 7.84 -4.91
CA ILE A 49 -11.50 8.27 -3.73
C ILE A 49 -12.34 9.28 -2.94
N THR A 50 -12.88 10.29 -3.62
CA THR A 50 -13.91 11.21 -3.11
C THR A 50 -15.25 10.93 -3.81
N ALA A 51 -16.36 10.90 -3.07
CA ALA A 51 -17.63 10.41 -3.60
C ALA A 51 -18.09 11.06 -4.92
N ALA A 52 -18.68 10.23 -5.78
CA ALA A 52 -19.29 10.61 -7.05
C ALA A 52 -20.54 11.51 -6.91
N SER A 53 -21.05 11.71 -5.70
CA SER A 53 -22.24 12.50 -5.43
C SER A 53 -22.23 13.03 -4.00
N LYS A 54 -22.92 14.16 -3.79
CA LYS A 54 -23.11 14.75 -2.47
C LYS A 54 -23.68 13.72 -1.48
N GLY A 55 -23.16 13.73 -0.25
CA GLY A 55 -23.57 12.82 0.82
C GLY A 55 -22.92 11.43 0.78
N GLY A 56 -22.08 11.14 -0.23
CA GLY A 56 -21.30 9.90 -0.26
C GLY A 56 -20.01 9.95 0.58
N PRO A 57 -19.30 8.81 0.69
CA PRO A 57 -18.02 8.71 1.41
C PRO A 57 -16.99 9.72 0.93
N ARG A 58 -16.41 10.50 1.86
CA ARG A 58 -15.34 11.48 1.55
C ARG A 58 -15.72 12.46 0.43
N TYR A 59 -17.00 12.86 0.37
CA TYR A 59 -17.43 13.84 -0.63
C TYR A 59 -16.65 15.15 -0.47
N ASP A 60 -16.12 15.66 -1.58
CA ASP A 60 -15.45 16.96 -1.67
C ASP A 60 -16.29 17.88 -2.55
N GLU A 61 -16.71 19.01 -1.98
CA GLU A 61 -17.53 20.01 -2.67
C GLU A 61 -16.71 20.94 -3.57
N ASN A 62 -15.38 20.97 -3.38
CA ASN A 62 -14.49 21.87 -4.11
C ASN A 62 -14.08 21.33 -5.48
N ILE A 63 -14.41 20.08 -5.78
CA ILE A 63 -14.10 19.46 -7.07
C ILE A 63 -15.32 19.49 -8.01
N THR A 64 -15.06 19.66 -9.29
CA THR A 64 -16.06 19.66 -10.35
C THR A 64 -16.59 18.25 -10.64
N SER A 65 -17.71 18.17 -11.37
CA SER A 65 -18.25 16.87 -11.84
C SER A 65 -17.25 16.14 -12.75
N GLN A 66 -16.53 16.88 -13.60
CA GLN A 66 -15.50 16.32 -14.47
C GLN A 66 -14.33 15.74 -13.67
N GLU A 67 -13.87 16.44 -12.63
CA GLU A 67 -12.82 15.95 -11.74
C GLU A 67 -13.29 14.73 -10.94
N ARG A 68 -14.54 14.72 -10.46
CA ARG A 68 -15.12 13.55 -9.78
C ARG A 68 -15.13 12.30 -10.65
N ALA A 69 -15.43 12.44 -11.93
CA ALA A 69 -15.43 11.35 -12.91
C ALA A 69 -14.07 11.08 -13.57
N SER A 70 -13.00 11.77 -13.15
CA SER A 70 -11.65 11.61 -13.71
C SER A 70 -10.91 10.40 -13.11
N ALA A 71 -9.90 9.89 -13.83
CA ALA A 71 -9.04 8.82 -13.32
C ALA A 71 -8.20 9.25 -12.10
N GLU A 72 -7.97 10.54 -11.90
CA GLU A 72 -7.26 11.07 -10.73
C GLU A 72 -8.04 10.84 -9.44
N ASN A 73 -9.38 10.89 -9.52
CA ASN A 73 -10.26 10.57 -8.40
C ASN A 73 -10.60 9.07 -8.30
N GLY A 74 -10.00 8.22 -9.13
CA GLY A 74 -10.29 6.79 -9.20
C GLY A 74 -9.20 5.90 -8.64
N ILE A 75 -9.60 4.81 -7.99
CA ILE A 75 -8.72 3.72 -7.55
C ILE A 75 -9.33 2.37 -7.93
N TRP A 76 -8.51 1.44 -8.44
CA TRP A 76 -8.98 0.11 -8.83
C TRP A 76 -8.91 -0.86 -7.63
N LEU A 77 -10.04 -1.42 -7.22
CA LEU A 77 -10.11 -2.32 -6.05
C LEU A 77 -10.92 -3.56 -6.37
N CYS A 78 -10.63 -4.68 -5.69
CA CYS A 78 -11.59 -5.80 -5.68
C CYS A 78 -12.88 -5.38 -4.94
N GLN A 79 -14.01 -6.01 -5.25
CA GLN A 79 -15.32 -5.71 -4.65
C GLN A 79 -15.26 -5.65 -3.11
N SER A 80 -14.55 -6.58 -2.46
CA SER A 80 -14.41 -6.60 -1.00
C SER A 80 -13.66 -5.39 -0.46
N CYS A 81 -12.55 -5.00 -1.09
CA CYS A 81 -11.76 -3.84 -0.65
C CYS A 81 -12.48 -2.51 -0.94
N SER A 82 -13.25 -2.43 -2.03
CA SER A 82 -14.08 -1.27 -2.30
C SER A 82 -15.14 -1.06 -1.20
N LYS A 83 -15.86 -2.13 -0.83
CA LYS A 83 -16.80 -2.06 0.31
C LYS A 83 -16.10 -1.69 1.61
N LEU A 84 -14.91 -2.24 1.87
CA LEU A 84 -14.12 -1.97 3.06
C LEU A 84 -13.80 -0.47 3.22
N ILE A 85 -13.33 0.19 2.16
CA ILE A 85 -12.94 1.61 2.24
C ILE A 85 -14.12 2.54 2.46
N ASP A 86 -15.31 2.18 1.99
CA ASP A 86 -16.52 2.97 2.17
C ASP A 86 -17.20 2.72 3.52
N SER A 87 -16.93 1.57 4.14
CA SER A 87 -17.48 1.21 5.45
C SER A 87 -16.79 1.93 6.61
N ASP A 88 -15.54 2.38 6.43
CA ASP A 88 -14.76 3.08 7.47
C ASP A 88 -13.99 4.27 6.88
N VAL A 89 -14.73 5.36 6.63
CA VAL A 89 -14.20 6.57 5.99
C VAL A 89 -13.12 7.28 6.82
N ASN A 90 -13.12 7.09 8.14
CA ASN A 90 -12.15 7.67 9.06
C ASN A 90 -10.81 6.94 8.97
N ARG A 91 -10.82 5.61 8.88
CA ARG A 91 -9.62 4.80 8.67
C ARG A 91 -9.08 4.94 7.24
N TYR A 92 -9.95 4.96 6.24
CA TYR A 92 -9.59 5.03 4.83
C TYR A 92 -9.79 6.44 4.28
N THR A 93 -8.93 7.35 4.71
CA THR A 93 -8.94 8.75 4.31
C THR A 93 -8.57 8.96 2.84
N ILE A 94 -8.89 10.13 2.28
CA ILE A 94 -8.51 10.54 0.92
C ILE A 94 -6.99 10.37 0.72
N ALA A 95 -6.18 10.85 1.67
CA ALA A 95 -4.73 10.76 1.61
C ALA A 95 -4.24 9.29 1.56
N LYS A 96 -4.83 8.42 2.40
CA LYS A 96 -4.48 6.99 2.41
C LYS A 96 -4.80 6.31 1.07
N LEU A 97 -5.97 6.60 0.50
CA LEU A 97 -6.38 6.04 -0.80
C LEU A 97 -5.54 6.57 -1.96
N LYS A 98 -5.18 7.86 -1.97
CA LYS A 98 -4.22 8.41 -2.94
C LYS A 98 -2.87 7.70 -2.84
N LYS A 99 -2.39 7.42 -1.62
CA LYS A 99 -1.13 6.68 -1.43
C LYS A 99 -1.23 5.23 -1.90
N TRP A 100 -2.36 4.56 -1.65
CA TRP A 100 -2.62 3.21 -2.18
C TRP A 100 -2.60 3.18 -3.71
N LYS A 101 -3.23 4.15 -4.36
CA LYS A 101 -3.19 4.30 -5.82
C LYS A 101 -1.74 4.41 -6.31
N GLU A 102 -0.99 5.37 -5.80
CA GLU A 102 0.42 5.62 -6.17
C GLU A 102 1.28 4.35 -6.00
N ILE A 103 1.25 3.74 -4.82
CA ILE A 103 2.02 2.52 -4.52
C ILE A 103 1.62 1.40 -5.49
N SER A 104 0.33 1.22 -5.75
CA SER A 104 -0.13 0.13 -6.61
C SER A 104 0.28 0.28 -8.08
N GLU A 105 0.41 1.52 -8.56
CA GLU A 105 0.92 1.82 -9.89
C GLU A 105 2.44 1.61 -9.96
N GLN A 106 3.19 2.04 -8.94
CA GLN A 106 4.63 1.76 -8.83
C GLN A 106 4.92 0.26 -8.76
N MET A 107 4.17 -0.50 -7.95
CA MET A 107 4.30 -1.95 -7.89
C MET A 107 4.02 -2.62 -9.23
N ALA A 108 3.10 -2.09 -10.04
CA ALA A 108 2.83 -2.63 -11.37
C ALA A 108 3.97 -2.36 -12.36
N VAL A 109 4.70 -1.26 -12.21
CA VAL A 109 5.94 -0.99 -12.97
C VAL A 109 7.03 -1.97 -12.55
N LEU A 110 7.26 -2.13 -11.25
CA LEU A 110 8.25 -3.09 -10.72
C LEU A 110 7.97 -4.53 -11.15
N ASP A 111 6.70 -4.97 -11.11
CA ASP A 111 6.29 -6.30 -11.60
C ASP A 111 6.69 -6.55 -13.07
N LEU A 112 6.85 -5.51 -13.89
CA LEU A 112 7.31 -5.61 -15.29
C LEU A 112 8.83 -5.55 -15.42
N GLU A 113 9.51 -4.79 -14.54
CA GLU A 113 10.96 -4.65 -14.51
C GLU A 113 11.65 -5.89 -13.90
N GLU A 114 11.01 -6.56 -12.93
CA GLU A 114 11.51 -7.77 -12.25
C GLU A 114 11.41 -9.05 -13.10
N ALA A 115 11.35 -8.92 -14.43
CA ALA A 115 11.41 -10.05 -15.34
C ALA A 115 12.83 -10.66 -15.45
N THR A 116 13.50 -10.95 -14.33
CA THR A 116 14.68 -11.84 -14.26
C THR A 116 14.80 -12.54 -12.90
N ALA A 117 14.72 -13.87 -12.95
CA ALA A 117 15.34 -14.88 -12.09
C ALA A 117 14.98 -14.94 -10.58
N GLU A 118 14.20 -15.97 -10.23
CA GLU A 118 14.47 -16.96 -9.16
C GLU A 118 15.21 -16.51 -7.88
N GLU A 119 14.88 -15.39 -7.22
CA GLU A 119 15.51 -15.09 -5.91
C GLU A 119 14.69 -14.17 -4.97
N GLN A 120 13.35 -14.13 -5.05
CA GLN A 120 12.56 -13.07 -4.39
C GLN A 120 11.39 -13.53 -3.49
N HIS A 121 11.59 -14.54 -2.65
CA HIS A 121 10.60 -14.86 -1.60
C HIS A 121 10.83 -14.09 -0.30
N GLU A 122 12.08 -13.89 0.12
CA GLU A 122 12.41 -13.26 1.40
C GLU A 122 12.23 -11.73 1.37
N ASP A 123 12.64 -11.07 0.30
CA ASP A 123 12.55 -9.61 0.18
C ASP A 123 11.11 -9.10 0.17
N LYS A 124 10.19 -9.89 -0.39
CA LYS A 124 8.77 -9.52 -0.45
C LYS A 124 8.10 -9.57 0.92
N GLU A 125 8.49 -10.54 1.76
CA GLU A 125 8.02 -10.62 3.14
C GLU A 125 8.68 -9.55 4.02
N LEU A 126 9.95 -9.23 3.77
CA LEU A 126 10.64 -8.11 4.42
C LEU A 126 9.97 -6.76 4.08
N ILE A 127 9.69 -6.49 2.81
CA ILE A 127 9.04 -5.25 2.36
C ILE A 127 7.61 -5.16 2.90
N LYS A 128 6.84 -6.27 2.90
CA LYS A 128 5.51 -6.30 3.54
C LYS A 128 5.61 -5.98 5.04
N PHE A 129 6.58 -6.56 5.73
CA PHE A 129 6.82 -6.28 7.15
C PHE A 129 7.16 -4.80 7.38
N PHE A 130 8.04 -4.21 6.56
CA PHE A 130 8.41 -2.80 6.67
C PHE A 130 7.24 -1.86 6.36
N VAL A 131 6.47 -2.11 5.29
CA VAL A 131 5.29 -1.32 4.92
C VAL A 131 4.20 -1.40 6.00
N GLN A 132 4.04 -2.56 6.64
CA GLN A 132 3.12 -2.72 7.78
C GLN A 132 3.59 -1.98 9.04
N CYS A 133 4.90 -1.79 9.21
CA CYS A 133 5.46 -1.06 10.34
C CYS A 133 5.30 0.47 10.24
N PHE A 134 5.08 1.05 9.05
CA PHE A 134 4.85 2.50 8.89
C PHE A 134 3.54 3.01 9.52
N ASP A 135 2.58 2.12 9.82
CA ASP A 135 1.35 2.45 10.56
C ASP A 135 1.50 2.20 12.09
N ARG A 136 2.67 1.75 12.61
CA ARG A 136 2.91 1.63 14.06
C ARG A 136 3.26 3.00 14.68
N PRO A 137 2.72 3.33 15.87
CA PRO A 137 3.04 4.57 16.58
C PRO A 137 4.55 4.81 16.79
N ALA A 138 5.34 3.73 16.93
CA ALA A 138 6.78 3.81 17.16
C ALA A 138 7.60 4.42 16.00
N PHE A 139 7.05 4.51 14.79
CA PHE A 139 7.68 5.20 13.65
C PHE A 139 7.10 6.60 13.40
N GLN A 140 6.11 7.03 14.19
CA GLN A 140 5.58 8.40 14.19
C GLN A 140 6.29 9.29 15.22
N ASP A 141 7.05 8.68 16.13
CA ASP A 141 7.91 9.43 17.03
C ASP A 141 9.03 10.08 16.24
N ARG A 142 9.03 11.41 16.31
CA ARG A 142 10.09 12.30 15.83
C ARG A 142 11.42 11.71 16.27
N ILE A 143 12.25 11.28 15.30
CA ILE A 143 13.62 10.83 15.54
C ILE A 143 14.37 11.98 16.21
N TYR A 144 14.36 11.99 17.53
CA TYR A 144 15.08 12.95 18.34
C TYR A 144 15.87 12.12 19.35
N GLN A 145 17.20 12.27 19.24
CA GLN A 145 18.21 11.91 20.24
C GLN A 145 18.43 10.37 20.31
N GLU A 146 19.57 9.74 20.06
CA GLU A 146 21.02 10.03 19.94
C GLU A 146 21.59 8.87 19.08
N GLY A 147 22.60 8.99 18.24
CA GLY A 147 23.99 9.28 18.61
C GLY A 147 24.91 8.62 17.56
N ARG A 148 25.94 9.37 17.17
CA ARG A 148 27.15 9.02 16.39
C ARG A 148 27.11 7.82 15.43
N MET A 149 27.48 8.10 14.18
CA MET A 149 27.78 7.16 13.07
C MET A 149 28.70 5.97 13.48
N GLU A 150 29.44 6.10 14.58
CA GLU A 150 30.32 5.09 15.17
C GLU A 150 29.57 3.91 15.84
N ASP A 151 28.33 4.11 16.34
CA ASP A 151 27.56 3.05 17.00
C ASP A 151 26.95 2.06 15.99
N PHE A 152 26.75 2.48 14.74
CA PHE A 152 26.29 1.61 13.66
C PHE A 152 27.37 0.57 13.28
N ASP A 153 28.63 0.99 13.20
CA ASP A 153 29.79 0.12 12.90
C ASP A 153 30.13 -0.88 14.02
N ARG A 154 29.66 -0.62 15.25
CA ARG A 154 29.82 -1.56 16.36
C ARG A 154 28.78 -2.69 16.32
N SER A 155 27.64 -2.45 15.67
CA SER A 155 26.53 -3.41 15.59
C SER A 155 26.65 -4.40 14.43
N SER A 156 27.53 -4.13 13.45
CA SER A 156 27.76 -4.97 12.27
C SER A 156 28.90 -6.00 12.45
N ARG A 157 29.57 -6.02 13.62
CA ARG A 157 30.59 -7.06 13.91
C ARG A 157 29.92 -8.36 14.36
N PRO A 158 30.35 -9.53 13.84
CA PRO A 158 29.80 -10.82 14.26
C PRO A 158 29.97 -11.04 15.77
N LEU A 159 28.93 -11.56 16.43
CA LEU A 159 28.91 -11.96 17.85
C LEU A 159 29.82 -13.17 18.16
N LYS A 160 31.10 -13.13 17.78
CA LYS A 160 32.06 -14.20 18.13
C LYS A 160 33.25 -13.76 18.98
N GLU A 161 33.38 -12.49 19.32
CA GLU A 161 34.44 -12.04 20.21
C GLU A 161 33.87 -11.12 21.29
N THR A 162 33.24 -11.72 22.30
CA THR A 162 33.09 -11.05 23.59
C THR A 162 33.80 -11.87 24.64
N ASN A 163 34.85 -11.28 25.21
CA ASN A 163 35.69 -11.83 26.26
C ASN A 163 34.84 -12.05 27.53
N PRO A 164 34.90 -13.21 28.21
CA PRO A 164 34.02 -13.53 29.34
C PRO A 164 34.04 -12.54 30.52
N GLU A 165 35.01 -11.65 30.60
CA GLU A 165 35.12 -10.67 31.70
C GLU A 165 34.11 -9.51 31.62
N ASP A 166 33.56 -9.20 30.44
CA ASP A 166 32.62 -8.07 30.26
C ASP A 166 31.19 -8.36 30.76
N ILE A 167 30.87 -9.61 31.08
CA ILE A 167 29.55 -10.01 31.59
C ILE A 167 29.39 -9.62 33.07
N SER A 168 30.49 -9.43 33.83
CA SER A 168 30.40 -9.15 35.27
C SER A 168 30.00 -7.70 35.60
N ARG A 169 30.16 -6.75 34.66
CA ARG A 169 29.87 -5.33 34.90
C ARG A 169 28.41 -4.91 34.69
N ARG A 170 27.60 -5.69 33.96
CA ARG A 170 26.19 -5.33 33.67
C ARG A 170 25.19 -5.66 34.79
N LYS A 171 25.59 -6.33 35.86
CA LYS A 171 24.69 -6.67 36.98
C LYS A 171 24.65 -5.65 38.13
N ASN A 172 25.49 -4.60 38.12
CA ASN A 172 25.66 -3.69 39.28
C ASN A 172 25.47 -2.18 38.99
N GLY A 173 24.28 -1.78 38.53
CA GLY A 173 23.80 -0.39 38.61
C GLY A 173 22.44 -0.27 37.91
N ARG A 174 21.28 -0.04 38.54
CA ARG A 174 20.85 1.10 39.39
C ARG A 174 21.39 2.40 38.79
N PHE A 175 20.59 3.26 38.16
CA PHE A 175 19.21 3.70 38.42
C PHE A 175 18.35 3.70 37.17
#